data_AF-A0A2L0BLA2-F1
#
_entry.id   AF-A0A2L0BLA2-F1
#
_cell.length_a   1.000
_cell.length_b   1.000
_cell.length_c   1.000
_cell.angle_alpha   90.00
_cell.angle_beta   90.00
_cell.angle_gamma   90.00
#
_symmetry.space_group_name_H-M   'P 1'
#
loop_
_entity.id
_entity.type
_entity.pdbx_description
1 polymer ?
#
loop_
_entity_poly.entity_id
_entity_poly.type
_entity_poly.pdbx_seq_one_letter_code
_entity_poly.pdbx_strand_id
1 'polypeptide(L)'
;EIYNEIEQNRPKVETVLSQGQDYLKRGSNAASNLQHNLRTLKQRWDTVTARANDKKIKLEIALKEATEFHEALQSFVDWLTHAEKHLSSLKPVSRVLDIIQSQIEEHKTFQKDVSAHREVMLNLDKKGTHLKYFSQKQDVILIKNLLIS
;
A
#
# COMPACT_ATOMS: atom_id res chain seq x y z
N GLU A 1 -15.47 6.09 0.40
CA GLU A 1 -16.91 6.42 0.30
C GLU A 1 -17.80 5.26 0.72
N ILE A 2 -17.81 4.12 0.02
CA ILE A 2 -18.68 2.96 0.33
C ILE A 2 -18.51 2.41 1.76
N TYR A 3 -17.28 2.29 2.27
CA TYR A 3 -17.06 1.83 3.66
C TYR A 3 -17.72 2.76 4.68
N ASN A 4 -17.57 4.09 4.49
CA ASN A 4 -18.15 5.08 5.40
C ASN A 4 -19.69 5.07 5.32
N GLU A 5 -20.26 4.87 4.13
CA GLU A 5 -21.70 4.72 3.94
C GLU A 5 -22.24 3.47 4.65
N ILE A 6 -21.51 2.34 4.59
CA ILE A 6 -21.85 1.14 5.37
C ILE A 6 -21.83 1.47 6.86
N GLU A 7 -20.75 2.06 7.39
CA GLU A 7 -20.66 2.41 8.81
C GLU A 7 -21.77 3.39 9.26
N GLN A 8 -22.15 4.35 8.43
CA GLN A 8 -23.27 5.27 8.72
C GLN A 8 -24.63 4.56 8.81
N ASN A 9 -24.81 3.46 8.08
CA ASN A 9 -26.06 2.69 8.09
C ASN A 9 -26.12 1.63 9.20
N ARG A 10 -25.00 1.31 9.84
CA ARG A 10 -24.91 0.38 10.99
C ARG A 10 -25.99 0.61 12.06
N PRO A 11 -26.17 1.81 12.64
CA PRO A 11 -27.15 2.02 13.70
C PRO A 11 -28.59 1.75 13.22
N LYS A 12 -28.92 2.03 11.96
CA LYS A 12 -30.25 1.78 11.40
C LYS A 12 -30.52 0.27 11.30
N VAL A 13 -29.54 -0.49 10.80
CA VAL A 13 -29.67 -1.95 10.66
C VAL A 13 -29.74 -2.63 12.02
N GLU A 14 -28.91 -2.22 12.97
CA GLU A 14 -28.93 -2.72 14.35
C GLU A 14 -30.28 -2.42 15.04
N THR A 15 -30.82 -1.21 14.83
CA THR A 15 -32.15 -0.83 15.35
C THR A 15 -33.25 -1.72 14.78
N VAL A 16 -33.29 -1.93 13.45
CA VAL A 16 -34.31 -2.78 12.80
C VAL A 16 -34.21 -4.22 13.28
N LEU A 17 -32.99 -4.76 13.42
CA LEU A 17 -32.77 -6.10 13.94
C LEU A 17 -33.24 -6.23 15.39
N SER A 18 -32.93 -5.25 16.25
CA SER A 18 -33.35 -5.25 17.65
C SER A 18 -34.87 -5.16 17.79
N GLN A 19 -35.49 -4.19 17.13
CA GLN A 19 -36.94 -3.99 17.18
C GLN A 19 -37.70 -5.22 16.65
N GLY A 20 -37.21 -5.82 15.54
CA GLY A 20 -37.77 -7.04 14.99
C GLY A 20 -37.65 -8.24 15.92
N GLN A 21 -36.52 -8.39 16.62
CA GLN A 21 -36.35 -9.44 17.63
C GLN A 21 -37.27 -9.24 18.82
N ASP A 22 -37.44 -8.00 19.31
CA ASP A 22 -38.33 -7.71 20.42
C ASP A 22 -39.80 -7.95 20.07
N TYR A 23 -40.20 -7.66 18.83
CA TYR A 23 -41.54 -8.00 18.32
C TYR A 23 -41.77 -9.52 18.32
N LEU A 24 -40.80 -10.30 17.83
CA LEU A 24 -40.88 -11.77 17.84
C LEU A 24 -40.96 -12.35 19.25
N LYS A 25 -40.31 -11.74 20.25
CA LYS A 25 -40.38 -12.17 21.66
C LYS A 25 -41.76 -11.89 22.29
N ARG A 26 -42.43 -10.82 21.86
CA ARG A 26 -43.72 -10.38 22.43
C ARG A 26 -44.94 -11.03 21.76
N GLY A 27 -44.80 -11.54 20.53
CA GLY A 27 -45.89 -12.14 19.76
C GLY A 27 -46.10 -13.63 20.07
N SER A 28 -47.36 -14.03 20.33
CA SER A 28 -47.76 -15.44 20.52
C SER A 28 -47.68 -16.28 19.24
N ASN A 29 -47.72 -15.65 18.06
CA ASN A 29 -47.58 -16.30 16.76
C ASN A 29 -46.33 -15.74 16.09
N ALA A 30 -45.22 -16.47 16.15
CA ALA A 30 -44.01 -16.12 15.42
C ALA A 30 -44.33 -16.09 13.92
N ALA A 31 -44.39 -14.90 13.32
CA ALA A 31 -44.51 -14.76 11.88
C ALA A 31 -43.22 -15.32 11.26
N SER A 32 -43.28 -16.56 10.77
CA SER A 32 -42.15 -17.27 10.16
C SER A 32 -41.43 -16.42 9.10
N ASN A 33 -42.21 -15.62 8.35
CA ASN A 33 -41.73 -14.65 7.38
C ASN A 33 -40.87 -13.53 8.01
N LEU A 34 -41.27 -12.98 9.17
CA LEU A 34 -40.49 -11.95 9.86
C LEU A 34 -39.17 -12.52 10.38
N GLN A 35 -39.19 -13.72 10.98
CA GLN A 35 -37.97 -14.39 11.43
C GLN A 35 -37.00 -14.67 10.27
N HIS A 36 -37.53 -15.12 9.13
CA HIS A 36 -36.75 -15.30 7.92
C HIS A 36 -36.15 -13.98 7.41
N ASN A 37 -36.93 -12.90 7.36
CA ASN A 37 -36.48 -11.59 6.90
C ASN A 37 -35.37 -11.01 7.78
N LEU A 38 -35.50 -11.09 9.11
CA LEU A 38 -34.46 -10.61 10.04
C LEU A 38 -33.18 -11.42 9.93
N ARG A 39 -33.28 -12.75 9.75
CA ARG A 39 -32.12 -13.61 9.50
C ARG A 39 -31.41 -13.24 8.20
N THR A 40 -32.18 -13.05 7.13
CA THR A 40 -31.65 -12.64 5.82
C THR A 40 -31.00 -11.26 5.88
N LEU A 41 -31.62 -10.30 6.57
CA LEU A 41 -31.07 -8.96 6.78
C LEU A 41 -29.73 -9.04 7.52
N LYS A 42 -29.67 -9.78 8.64
CA LYS A 42 -28.45 -9.98 9.41
C LYS A 42 -27.35 -10.61 8.57
N GLN A 43 -27.65 -11.69 7.84
CA GLN A 43 -26.67 -12.37 6.99
C GLN A 43 -26.12 -11.45 5.89
N ARG A 44 -26.99 -10.68 5.21
CA ARG A 44 -26.57 -9.73 4.17
C ARG A 44 -25.71 -8.60 4.75
N TRP A 45 -26.10 -8.09 5.93
CA TRP A 45 -25.37 -7.07 6.65
C TRP A 45 -23.97 -7.54 7.06
N ASP A 46 -23.87 -8.71 7.66
CA ASP A 46 -22.60 -9.31 8.07
C ASP A 46 -21.71 -9.54 6.84
N THR A 47 -22.28 -10.03 5.73
CA THR A 47 -21.55 -10.26 4.47
C THR A 47 -21.00 -8.97 3.87
N VAL A 48 -21.81 -7.92 3.74
CA VAL A 48 -21.36 -6.66 3.13
C VAL A 48 -20.32 -5.96 4.01
N THR A 49 -20.51 -5.99 5.33
CA THR A 49 -19.58 -5.41 6.31
C THR A 49 -18.25 -6.16 6.30
N ALA A 50 -18.25 -7.49 6.24
CA ALA A 50 -17.03 -8.29 6.15
C ALA A 50 -16.25 -7.98 4.87
N ARG A 51 -16.92 -7.94 3.71
CA ARG A 51 -16.30 -7.60 2.42
C ARG A 51 -15.74 -6.18 2.39
N ALA A 52 -16.45 -5.22 2.99
CA ALA A 52 -16.00 -3.84 3.06
C ALA A 52 -14.76 -3.68 3.94
N ASN A 53 -14.72 -4.35 5.10
CA ASN A 53 -13.55 -4.37 5.97
C ASN A 53 -12.34 -5.03 5.30
N ASP A 54 -12.52 -6.20 4.67
CA ASP A 54 -11.44 -6.89 3.93
C ASP A 54 -10.87 -6.00 2.81
N LYS A 55 -11.74 -5.33 2.04
CA LYS A 55 -11.28 -4.41 0.99
C LYS A 55 -10.55 -3.19 1.58
N LYS A 56 -11.05 -2.61 2.67
CA LYS A 56 -10.40 -1.48 3.36
C LYS A 56 -8.98 -1.85 3.81
N ILE A 57 -8.84 -2.97 4.53
CA ILE A 57 -7.54 -3.46 5.02
C ILE A 57 -6.56 -3.67 3.85
N LYS A 58 -7.01 -4.31 2.76
CA LYS A 58 -6.16 -4.52 1.58
C LYS A 58 -5.69 -3.21 0.95
N LEU A 59 -6.58 -2.21 0.87
CA LEU A 59 -6.22 -0.89 0.33
C LEU A 59 -5.26 -0.13 1.26
N GLU A 60 -5.45 -0.20 2.57
CA GLU A 60 -4.54 0.43 3.55
C GLU A 60 -3.14 -0.19 3.49
N ILE A 61 -3.05 -1.52 3.39
CA ILE A 61 -1.77 -2.22 3.20
C ILE A 61 -1.13 -1.81 1.87
N ALA A 62 -1.88 -1.85 0.77
CA ALA A 62 -1.36 -1.50 -0.55
C ALA A 62 -0.87 -0.05 -0.61
N LEU A 63 -1.61 0.89 0.00
CA LEU A 63 -1.21 2.29 0.08
C LEU A 63 0.10 2.43 0.86
N LYS A 64 0.19 1.81 2.04
CA LYS A 64 1.42 1.83 2.85
C LYS A 64 2.62 1.30 2.07
N GLU A 65 2.49 0.12 1.46
CA GLU A 65 3.58 -0.47 0.67
C GLU A 65 3.97 0.40 -0.53
N ALA A 66 2.98 1.03 -1.20
CA ALA A 66 3.23 1.91 -2.33
C ALA A 66 3.95 3.20 -1.92
N THR A 67 3.57 3.80 -0.79
CA THR A 67 4.25 4.98 -0.23
C THR A 67 5.69 4.64 0.15
N GLU A 68 5.92 3.56 0.91
CA GLU A 68 7.27 3.14 1.29
C GLU A 68 8.15 2.82 0.07
N PHE A 69 7.57 2.20 -0.97
CA PHE A 69 8.29 1.98 -2.23
C PHE A 69 8.63 3.28 -2.94
N HIS A 70 7.68 4.22 -3.02
CA HIS A 70 7.88 5.50 -3.68
C HIS A 70 8.99 6.32 -3.01
N GLU A 71 8.98 6.42 -1.68
CA GLU A 71 10.00 7.12 -0.90
C GLU A 71 11.39 6.51 -1.08
N ALA A 72 11.48 5.17 -1.02
CA ALA A 72 12.73 4.45 -1.22
C ALA A 72 13.25 4.60 -2.66
N LEU A 73 12.35 4.58 -3.65
CA LEU A 73 12.69 4.78 -5.06
C LEU A 73 13.21 6.19 -5.29
N GLN A 74 12.54 7.21 -4.75
CA GLN A 74 12.97 8.60 -4.89
C GLN A 74 14.36 8.81 -4.29
N SER A 75 14.58 8.30 -3.07
CA SER A 75 15.89 8.35 -2.41
C SER A 75 16.99 7.69 -3.24
N PHE A 76 16.68 6.54 -3.86
CA PHE A 76 17.62 5.83 -4.72
C PHE A 76 17.90 6.57 -6.04
N VAL A 77 16.88 7.19 -6.65
CA VAL A 77 17.04 8.03 -7.85
C VAL A 77 17.89 9.26 -7.55
N ASP A 78 17.69 9.89 -6.40
CA ASP A 78 18.48 11.04 -5.97
C ASP A 78 19.95 10.63 -5.76
N TRP A 79 20.21 9.50 -5.10
CA TRP A 79 21.55 8.94 -4.98
C TRP A 79 22.17 8.63 -6.36
N LEU A 80 21.44 7.95 -7.25
CA LEU A 80 21.92 7.64 -8.61
C LEU A 80 22.31 8.92 -9.36
N THR A 81 21.47 9.95 -9.29
CA THR A 81 21.72 11.24 -9.91
C THR A 81 23.01 11.88 -9.38
N HIS A 82 23.26 11.80 -8.06
CA HIS A 82 24.51 12.29 -7.48
C HIS A 82 25.73 11.44 -7.89
N ALA A 83 25.59 10.11 -7.92
CA ALA A 83 26.65 9.20 -8.35
C ALA A 83 27.04 9.46 -9.82
N GLU A 84 26.07 9.65 -10.71
CA GLU A 84 26.30 9.99 -12.13
C GLU A 84 26.99 11.35 -12.28
N LYS A 85 26.56 12.36 -11.51
CA LYS A 85 27.22 13.67 -11.49
C LYS A 85 28.65 13.59 -10.98
N HIS A 86 28.88 12.86 -9.88
CA HIS A 86 30.22 12.66 -9.33
C HIS A 86 31.14 12.03 -10.37
N LEU A 87 30.70 10.92 -10.99
CA LEU A 87 31.46 10.23 -12.03
C LEU A 87 31.77 11.14 -13.24
N SER A 88 30.80 11.96 -13.65
CA SER A 88 30.96 12.93 -14.74
C SER A 88 31.89 14.09 -14.40
N SER A 89 32.07 14.39 -13.11
CA SER A 89 32.94 15.47 -12.62
C SER A 89 34.39 15.05 -12.38
N LEU A 90 34.69 13.74 -12.49
CA LEU A 90 36.04 13.23 -12.26
C LEU A 90 37.03 13.83 -13.28
N LYS A 91 38.19 14.24 -12.77
CA LYS A 91 39.27 14.77 -13.61
C LYS A 91 39.88 13.66 -14.47
N PRO A 92 40.44 13.99 -15.64
CA PRO A 92 41.24 13.06 -16.42
C PRO A 92 42.36 12.42 -15.59
N VAL A 93 42.74 11.19 -15.96
CA VAL A 93 43.82 10.45 -15.29
C VAL A 93 45.12 11.26 -15.32
N SER A 94 45.73 11.45 -14.15
CA SER A 94 47.00 12.16 -14.01
C SER A 94 48.19 11.29 -14.40
N ARG A 95 49.27 11.94 -14.85
CA ARG A 95 50.59 11.30 -15.04
C ARG A 95 51.52 11.49 -13.84
N VAL A 96 51.06 12.19 -12.81
CA VAL A 96 51.81 12.43 -11.57
C VAL A 96 51.44 11.35 -10.56
N LEU A 97 52.43 10.68 -9.98
CA LEU A 97 52.27 9.46 -9.18
C LEU A 97 51.40 9.66 -7.92
N ASP A 98 51.57 10.78 -7.23
CA ASP A 98 50.78 11.13 -6.04
C ASP A 98 49.31 11.37 -6.40
N ILE A 99 49.04 12.11 -7.49
CA ILE A 99 47.69 12.41 -7.94
C ILE A 99 46.98 11.15 -8.43
N ILE A 100 47.66 10.29 -9.20
CA ILE A 100 47.05 9.05 -9.69
C ILE A 100 46.74 8.08 -8.54
N GLN A 101 47.58 8.03 -7.49
CA GLN A 101 47.27 7.26 -6.28
C GLN A 101 46.01 7.78 -5.58
N SER A 102 45.86 9.11 -5.47
CA SER A 102 44.64 9.72 -4.93
C SER A 102 43.41 9.38 -5.79
N GLN A 103 43.51 9.46 -7.12
CA GLN A 103 42.42 9.13 -8.03
C GLN A 103 42.00 7.65 -7.91
N ILE A 104 42.96 6.74 -7.72
CA ILE A 104 42.69 5.32 -7.49
C ILE A 104 41.90 5.10 -6.20
N GLU A 105 42.30 5.75 -5.10
CA GLU A 105 41.60 5.59 -3.82
C GLU A 105 40.20 6.22 -3.82
N GLU A 106 40.02 7.36 -4.49
CA GLU A 106 38.70 7.96 -4.73
C GLU A 106 37.79 6.99 -5.52
N HIS A 107 38.30 6.43 -6.62
CA HIS A 107 37.53 5.49 -7.44
C HIS A 107 37.20 4.18 -6.71
N LYS A 108 38.12 3.65 -5.89
CA LYS A 108 37.85 2.49 -5.01
C LYS A 108 36.75 2.79 -4.01
N THR A 109 36.73 4.00 -3.45
CA THR A 109 35.70 4.44 -2.51
C THR A 109 34.35 4.54 -3.20
N PHE A 110 34.30 5.16 -4.39
CA PHE A 110 33.09 5.22 -5.20
C PHE A 110 32.57 3.82 -5.59
N GLN A 111 33.46 2.92 -5.99
CA GLN A 111 33.08 1.54 -6.32
C GLN A 111 32.46 0.81 -5.12
N LYS A 112 32.96 1.03 -3.90
CA LYS A 112 32.37 0.47 -2.68
C LYS A 112 30.97 1.05 -2.42
N ASP A 113 30.79 2.36 -2.60
CA ASP A 113 29.49 3.01 -2.43
C ASP A 113 28.44 2.47 -3.41
N VAL A 114 28.78 2.38 -4.70
CA VAL A 114 27.93 1.76 -5.73
C VAL A 114 27.60 0.30 -5.40
N SER A 115 28.58 -0.45 -4.89
CA SER A 115 28.38 -1.85 -4.51
C SER A 115 27.42 -1.99 -3.32
N ALA A 116 27.48 -1.08 -2.34
CA ALA A 116 26.57 -1.08 -1.20
C ALA A 116 25.11 -0.80 -1.62
N HIS A 117 24.92 0.06 -2.62
CA HIS A 117 23.59 0.39 -3.14
C HIS A 117 22.97 -0.69 -4.04
N ARG A 118 23.72 -1.73 -4.43
CA ARG A 118 23.19 -2.89 -5.18
C ARG A 118 22.06 -3.60 -4.42
N GLU A 119 22.19 -3.74 -3.11
CA GLU A 119 21.15 -4.40 -2.30
C GLU A 119 19.86 -3.58 -2.28
N VAL A 120 19.96 -2.25 -2.18
CA VAL A 120 18.83 -1.33 -2.27
C VAL A 120 18.10 -1.47 -3.60
N MET A 121 18.85 -1.48 -4.72
CA MET A 121 18.30 -1.71 -6.06
C MET A 121 17.52 -3.03 -6.15
N LEU A 122 18.09 -4.13 -5.64
CA LEU A 122 17.43 -5.44 -5.66
C LEU A 122 16.17 -5.46 -4.80
N ASN A 123 16.16 -4.77 -3.66
CA ASN A 123 14.98 -4.64 -2.81
C ASN A 123 13.89 -3.82 -3.51
N LEU A 124 14.25 -2.70 -4.14
CA LEU A 124 13.33 -1.89 -4.93
C LEU A 124 12.71 -2.69 -6.07
N ASP A 125 13.49 -3.49 -6.80
CA ASP A 125 12.97 -4.33 -7.89
C ASP A 125 11.95 -5.38 -7.37
N LYS A 126 12.27 -6.02 -6.24
CA LYS A 126 11.35 -6.96 -5.56
C LYS A 126 10.06 -6.27 -5.12
N LYS A 127 10.16 -5.14 -4.42
CA LYS A 127 8.99 -4.36 -3.95
C LYS A 127 8.14 -3.85 -5.11
N GLY A 128 8.78 -3.32 -6.16
CA GLY A 128 8.09 -2.86 -7.37
C GLY A 128 7.35 -3.99 -8.08
N THR A 129 7.98 -5.18 -8.16
CA THR A 129 7.35 -6.38 -8.71
C THR A 129 6.17 -6.84 -7.85
N HIS A 130 6.33 -6.87 -6.52
CA HIS A 130 5.26 -7.20 -5.59
C HIS A 130 4.05 -6.27 -5.77
N LEU A 131 4.26 -4.95 -5.72
CA LEU A 131 3.20 -3.95 -5.90
C LEU A 131 2.48 -4.08 -7.25
N LYS A 132 3.22 -4.37 -8.32
CA LYS A 132 2.66 -4.59 -9.66
C LYS A 132 1.69 -5.78 -9.71
N TYR A 133 1.96 -6.86 -8.98
CA TYR A 133 1.10 -8.05 -8.98
C TYR A 133 0.07 -8.06 -7.84
N PHE A 134 0.34 -7.36 -6.74
CA PHE A 134 -0.58 -7.19 -5.61
C PHE A 134 -1.75 -6.29 -5.98
N SER A 135 -1.52 -5.29 -6.82
CA SER A 135 -2.58 -4.45 -7.37
C SER A 135 -3.33 -5.18 -8.49
N GLN A 136 -4.59 -5.59 -8.25
CA GLN A 136 -5.50 -5.91 -9.35
C GLN A 136 -5.67 -4.65 -10.21
N LYS A 137 -5.89 -4.76 -11.54
CA LYS A 137 -5.96 -3.62 -12.49
C LYS A 137 -6.81 -2.42 -12.02
N GLN A 138 -7.79 -2.65 -11.14
CA GLN A 138 -8.70 -1.65 -10.58
C GLN A 138 -8.08 -0.82 -9.44
N ASP A 139 -7.13 -1.38 -8.68
CA ASP A 139 -6.52 -0.73 -7.51
C ASP A 139 -5.32 0.15 -7.88
N VAL A 140 -4.70 -0.09 -9.05
CA VAL A 140 -3.59 0.71 -9.59
C VAL A 140 -3.98 2.17 -9.78
N ILE A 141 -5.19 2.44 -10.27
CA ILE A 141 -5.69 3.79 -10.51
C ILE A 141 -5.92 4.52 -9.17
N LEU A 142 -6.44 3.80 -8.17
CA LEU A 142 -6.69 4.36 -6.84
C LEU A 142 -5.38 4.72 -6.13
N ILE A 143 -4.39 3.84 -6.19
CA ILE A 143 -3.05 4.07 -5.61
C ILE A 143 -2.35 5.23 -6.34
N LYS A 144 -2.44 5.31 -7.67
CA LYS A 144 -1.92 6.45 -8.44
C LYS A 144 -2.53 7.78 -8.01
N ASN A 145 -3.86 7.85 -7.86
CA ASN A 145 -4.54 9.10 -7.50
C ASN A 145 -4.21 9.53 -6.07
N LEU A 146 -3.97 8.58 -5.16
CA LEU A 146 -3.57 8.86 -3.76
C LEU A 146 -2.11 9.30 -3.61
N LEU A 147 -1.21 8.96 -4.55
CA LEU A 147 0.18 9.42 -4.55
C LEU A 147 0.38 10.77 -5.24
N ILE A 148 -0.63 11.26 -5.98
CA ILE A 148 -0.57 12.52 -6.75
C ILE A 148 -1.38 13.65 -6.06
N SER A 149 -2.14 13.34 -5.01
CA SER A 149 -2.86 14.32 -4.17
C SER A 149 -2.05 14.69 -2.94
#